data_AF-A0A0G4L932-F1
#
_entry.id   AF-A0A0G4L932-F1
#
_cell.length_a   1.000
_cell.length_b   1.000
_cell.length_c   1.000
_cell.angle_alpha   90.00
_cell.angle_beta   90.00
_cell.angle_gamma   90.00
#
_symmetry.space_group_name_H-M   'P 1'
#
loop_
_entity.id
_entity.type
_entity.pdbx_description
1 polymer ?
#
loop_
_entity_poly.entity_id
_entity_poly.type
_entity_poly.pdbx_seq_one_letter_code
_entity_poly.pdbx_strand_id
1 'polypeptide(L)'
;MVLPTSKEEDKNLKKRYAVFNDDGSLAELKGFEVKRRGELKLIKIFQQQIFKFFLEGTTLAECYTAVAKVANRWLDILHSKGASLEDEELMELISENRSMSKTLEEYGSQKSTSITTAKRLADFLGEQMVKDKGLNC
;
A
#
# COMPACT_ATOMS: atom_id res chain seq x y z
N MET A 1 10.34 3.65 -18.41
CA MET A 1 10.64 3.94 -16.99
C MET A 1 9.62 4.91 -16.45
N VAL A 2 9.17 4.74 -15.21
CA VAL A 2 8.16 5.59 -14.55
C VAL A 2 8.73 6.13 -13.24
N LEU A 3 8.62 7.45 -13.05
CA LEU A 3 9.11 8.19 -11.89
C LEU A 3 7.93 8.96 -11.26
N PRO A 4 7.64 8.79 -9.96
CA PRO A 4 6.62 9.57 -9.28
C PRO A 4 7.17 10.94 -8.86
N THR A 5 6.28 11.92 -8.71
CA THR A 5 6.61 13.26 -8.20
C THR A 5 6.02 13.51 -6.81
N SER A 6 6.55 14.49 -6.07
CA SER A 6 6.03 14.89 -4.75
C SER A 6 4.68 15.58 -4.88
N LYS A 7 3.93 15.61 -3.78
CA LYS A 7 2.76 16.48 -3.63
C LYS A 7 3.15 17.94 -3.31
N GLU A 8 4.34 18.13 -2.73
CA GLU A 8 4.89 19.44 -2.41
C GLU A 8 5.63 20.01 -3.61
N GLU A 9 5.38 21.28 -3.92
CA GLU A 9 6.08 22.02 -4.96
C GLU A 9 7.59 22.00 -4.74
N ASP A 10 8.35 21.93 -5.84
CA ASP A 10 9.82 21.87 -5.86
C ASP A 10 10.48 20.73 -5.06
N LYS A 11 9.71 19.69 -4.70
CA LYS A 11 10.25 18.48 -4.08
C LYS A 11 10.12 17.28 -5.00
N ASN A 12 11.17 16.46 -5.01
CA ASN A 12 11.19 15.19 -5.73
C ASN A 12 11.10 14.01 -4.76
N LEU A 13 10.40 12.95 -5.17
CA LEU A 13 10.40 11.69 -4.43
C LEU A 13 11.67 10.90 -4.76
N LYS A 14 12.61 10.86 -3.81
CA LYS A 14 13.84 10.09 -3.97
C LYS A 14 13.57 8.59 -3.82
N LYS A 15 14.38 7.78 -4.52
CA LYS A 15 14.42 6.30 -4.41
C LYS A 15 13.11 5.58 -4.75
N ARG A 16 12.26 6.17 -5.60
CA ARG A 16 11.04 5.52 -6.11
C ARG A 16 11.04 5.51 -7.64
N TYR A 17 11.01 4.33 -8.25
CA TYR A 17 10.96 4.19 -9.71
C TYR A 17 10.55 2.77 -10.13
N ALA A 18 9.98 2.67 -11.34
CA ALA A 18 9.65 1.42 -12.00
C ALA A 18 10.31 1.38 -13.40
N VAL A 19 10.97 0.28 -13.71
CA VAL A 19 11.67 0.03 -14.98
C VAL A 19 11.15 -1.27 -15.58
N PHE A 20 10.97 -1.27 -16.89
CA PHE A 20 10.48 -2.42 -17.66
C PHE A 20 11.53 -2.80 -18.71
N ASN A 21 11.57 -4.09 -19.02
CA ASN A 21 12.33 -4.64 -20.13
C ASN A 21 11.56 -4.42 -21.45
N ASP A 22 12.24 -4.64 -22.57
CA ASP A 22 11.66 -4.50 -23.91
C ASP A 22 10.55 -5.54 -24.19
N ASP A 23 10.57 -6.68 -23.48
CA ASP A 23 9.50 -7.69 -23.52
C ASP A 23 8.26 -7.33 -22.68
N GLY A 24 8.28 -6.14 -22.04
CA GLY A 24 7.22 -5.65 -21.17
C GLY A 24 7.24 -6.20 -19.74
N SER A 25 8.19 -7.07 -19.40
CA SER A 25 8.37 -7.57 -18.03
C SER A 25 8.93 -6.48 -17.11
N LEU A 26 8.58 -6.55 -15.82
CA LEU A 26 9.04 -5.59 -14.82
C LEU A 26 10.49 -5.90 -14.43
N ALA A 27 11.41 -5.05 -14.85
CA ALA A 27 12.85 -5.20 -14.63
C ALA A 27 13.25 -4.81 -13.20
N GLU A 28 12.85 -3.61 -12.76
CA GLU A 28 13.14 -3.12 -11.42
C GLU A 28 11.96 -2.33 -10.85
N LEU A 29 11.68 -2.54 -9.57
CA LEU A 29 10.67 -1.78 -8.84
C LEU A 29 11.19 -1.43 -7.46
N LYS A 30 11.31 -0.14 -7.18
CA LYS A 30 11.97 0.36 -5.98
C LYS A 30 11.15 1.39 -5.23
N GLY A 31 11.18 1.30 -3.91
CA GLY A 31 10.64 2.31 -2.99
C GLY A 31 9.12 2.42 -2.92
N PHE A 32 8.38 1.68 -3.75
CA PHE A 32 6.92 1.61 -3.71
C PHE A 32 6.42 0.65 -2.62
N GLU A 33 5.24 0.95 -2.11
CA GLU A 33 4.53 0.26 -1.04
C GLU A 33 4.34 -1.24 -1.34
N VAL A 34 4.14 -1.60 -2.61
CA VAL A 34 4.11 -3.00 -3.07
C VAL A 34 5.33 -3.84 -2.68
N LYS A 35 6.53 -3.25 -2.57
CA LYS A 35 7.77 -3.94 -2.16
C LYS A 35 8.03 -3.85 -0.65
N ARG A 36 7.22 -3.11 0.11
CA ARG A 36 7.40 -2.93 1.56
C ARG A 36 6.70 -4.05 2.33
N ARG A 37 7.27 -4.40 3.48
CA ARG A 37 6.62 -5.27 4.48
C ARG A 37 5.56 -4.44 5.18
N GLY A 38 4.31 -4.89 5.15
CA GLY A 38 3.16 -4.10 5.59
C GLY A 38 2.59 -3.20 4.48
N GLU A 39 2.03 -2.06 4.88
CA GLU A 39 1.27 -1.09 4.07
C GLU A 39 -0.18 -1.52 3.79
N LEU A 40 -1.02 -0.54 3.45
CA LEU A 40 -2.42 -0.74 3.07
C LEU A 40 -2.51 -1.65 1.84
N LYS A 41 -3.20 -2.79 1.98
CA LYS A 41 -3.27 -3.82 0.92
C LYS A 41 -3.81 -3.27 -0.39
N LEU A 42 -4.86 -2.44 -0.35
CA LEU A 42 -5.43 -1.76 -1.52
C LEU A 42 -4.36 -1.03 -2.34
N ILE A 43 -3.48 -0.26 -1.70
CA ILE A 43 -2.42 0.48 -2.40
C ILE A 43 -1.42 -0.46 -3.06
N LYS A 44 -1.10 -1.58 -2.40
CA LYS A 44 -0.17 -2.58 -2.97
C LYS A 44 -0.74 -3.21 -4.22
N ILE A 45 -2.02 -3.60 -4.19
CA ILE A 45 -2.69 -4.21 -5.35
C ILE A 45 -2.85 -3.18 -6.47
N PHE A 46 -3.27 -1.96 -6.14
CA PHE A 46 -3.34 -0.85 -7.10
C PHE A 46 -1.99 -0.65 -7.81
N GLN A 47 -0.89 -0.59 -7.06
CA GLN A 47 0.46 -0.45 -7.63
C GLN A 47 0.85 -1.64 -8.50
N GLN A 48 0.56 -2.87 -8.09
CA GLN A 48 0.83 -4.07 -8.90
C GLN A 48 0.12 -4.03 -10.25
N GLN A 49 -1.11 -3.52 -10.28
CA GLN A 49 -1.91 -3.44 -11.50
C GLN A 49 -1.46 -2.28 -12.39
N ILE A 50 -1.41 -1.06 -11.83
CA ILE A 50 -1.25 0.17 -12.62
C ILE A 50 0.07 0.23 -13.40
N PHE A 51 1.14 -0.38 -12.89
CA PHE A 51 2.45 -0.34 -13.53
C PHE A 51 2.45 -0.91 -14.95
N LYS A 52 1.72 -1.99 -15.20
CA LYS A 52 1.65 -2.60 -16.54
C LYS A 52 0.94 -1.70 -17.56
N PHE A 53 -0.02 -0.91 -17.12
CA PHE A 53 -0.78 -0.01 -17.99
C PHE A 53 0.03 1.20 -18.46
N PHE A 54 1.17 1.50 -17.84
CA PHE A 54 2.12 2.48 -18.39
C PHE A 54 2.82 2.00 -19.68
N LEU A 55 2.66 0.74 -20.06
CA LEU A 55 3.16 0.20 -21.32
C LEU A 55 2.11 0.23 -22.44
N GLU A 56 0.88 0.65 -22.14
CA GLU A 56 -0.18 0.78 -23.14
C GLU A 56 -0.16 2.16 -23.81
N GLY A 57 -0.67 2.21 -25.04
CA GLY A 57 -0.76 3.43 -25.83
C GLY A 57 0.46 3.68 -26.72
N THR A 58 0.26 4.43 -27.80
CA THR A 58 1.32 4.84 -28.73
C THR A 58 1.78 6.28 -28.49
N THR A 59 0.97 7.06 -27.78
CA THR A 59 1.27 8.43 -27.37
C THR A 59 1.23 8.58 -25.85
N LEU A 60 1.86 9.63 -25.33
CA LEU A 60 1.82 9.93 -23.89
C LEU A 60 0.38 10.12 -23.38
N ALA A 61 -0.49 10.74 -24.19
CA ALA A 61 -1.89 10.96 -23.85
C ALA A 61 -2.67 9.64 -23.76
N GLU A 62 -2.45 8.73 -24.72
CA GLU A 62 -3.06 7.39 -24.70
C GLU A 62 -2.58 6.57 -23.51
N CYS A 63 -1.28 6.63 -23.18
CA CYS A 63 -0.71 5.98 -22.01
C CYS A 63 -1.38 6.43 -20.72
N TYR A 64 -1.45 7.74 -20.48
CA TYR A 64 -2.14 8.26 -19.29
C TYR A 64 -3.64 7.99 -19.30
N THR A 65 -4.27 7.90 -20.47
CA THR A 65 -5.68 7.50 -20.59
C THR A 65 -5.90 6.06 -20.16
N ALA A 66 -5.02 5.14 -20.57
CA ALA A 66 -5.06 3.74 -20.14
C ALA A 66 -4.87 3.61 -18.61
N VAL A 67 -3.87 4.30 -18.07
CA VAL A 67 -3.60 4.38 -16.62
C VAL A 67 -4.79 4.96 -15.85
N ALA A 68 -5.42 6.02 -16.38
CA ALA A 68 -6.57 6.66 -15.75
C ALA A 68 -7.80 5.74 -15.63
N LYS A 69 -8.03 4.85 -16.61
CA LYS A 69 -9.14 3.86 -16.53
C LYS A 69 -8.99 2.96 -15.30
N VAL A 70 -7.77 2.50 -15.02
CA VAL A 70 -7.49 1.67 -13.84
C VAL A 70 -7.66 2.47 -12.55
N ALA A 71 -7.15 3.70 -12.51
CA ALA A 71 -7.33 4.58 -11.36
C ALA A 71 -8.80 4.84 -11.04
N ASN A 72 -9.63 5.12 -12.06
CA ASN A 72 -11.06 5.35 -11.89
C ASN A 72 -11.78 4.10 -11.37
N ARG A 73 -11.44 2.89 -11.86
CA ARG A 73 -12.02 1.65 -11.32
C ARG A 73 -11.77 1.49 -9.82
N TRP A 74 -10.57 1.82 -9.34
CA TRP A 74 -10.26 1.77 -7.91
C TRP A 74 -10.95 2.88 -7.12
N LEU A 75 -11.12 4.07 -7.70
CA LEU A 75 -11.93 5.14 -7.10
C LEU A 75 -13.41 4.74 -6.99
N ASP A 76 -13.96 4.05 -7.99
CA ASP A 76 -15.35 3.59 -7.97
C ASP A 76 -15.61 2.61 -6.82
N ILE A 77 -14.65 1.70 -6.53
CA ILE A 77 -14.72 0.82 -5.36
C ILE A 77 -14.79 1.63 -4.05
N LEU A 78 -13.99 2.68 -3.93
CA LEU A 78 -13.98 3.53 -2.73
C LEU A 78 -15.25 4.38 -2.62
N HIS A 79 -15.73 4.96 -3.72
CA HIS A 79 -16.93 5.80 -3.74
C HIS A 79 -18.21 4.98 -3.52
N SER A 80 -18.26 3.76 -4.03
CA SER A 80 -19.34 2.80 -3.77
C SER A 80 -19.26 2.18 -2.37
N LYS A 81 -18.25 2.54 -1.57
CA LYS A 81 -17.99 1.98 -0.23
C LYS A 81 -17.88 0.45 -0.25
N GLY A 82 -17.31 -0.11 -1.32
CA GLY A 82 -17.16 -1.55 -1.47
C GLY A 82 -18.47 -2.31 -1.71
N ALA A 83 -19.55 -1.65 -2.14
CA ALA A 83 -20.86 -2.30 -2.33
C ALA A 83 -20.87 -3.50 -3.30
N SER A 84 -19.86 -3.58 -4.17
CA SER A 84 -19.69 -4.70 -5.11
C SER A 84 -18.67 -5.76 -4.65
N LEU A 85 -18.14 -5.65 -3.44
CA LEU A 85 -17.13 -6.55 -2.88
C LEU A 85 -17.74 -7.42 -1.79
N GLU A 86 -17.22 -8.63 -1.64
CA GLU A 86 -17.54 -9.48 -0.50
C GLU A 86 -16.85 -8.95 0.76
N ASP A 87 -17.46 -9.17 1.93
CA ASP A 87 -16.95 -8.64 3.21
C ASP A 87 -15.51 -9.07 3.49
N GLU A 88 -15.16 -10.33 3.19
CA GLU A 88 -13.81 -10.85 3.39
C GLU A 88 -12.78 -10.15 2.49
N GLU A 89 -13.11 -9.97 1.21
CA GLU A 89 -12.27 -9.25 0.25
C GLU A 89 -12.12 -7.78 0.65
N LEU A 90 -13.22 -7.13 1.05
CA LEU A 90 -13.21 -5.76 1.53
C LEU A 90 -12.29 -5.63 2.74
N MET A 91 -12.44 -6.49 3.74
CA MET A 91 -11.61 -6.51 4.94
C MET A 91 -10.13 -6.70 4.62
N GLU A 92 -9.77 -7.59 3.68
CA GLU A 92 -8.39 -7.74 3.23
C GLU A 92 -7.87 -6.48 2.53
N LEU A 93 -8.69 -5.84 1.69
CA LEU A 93 -8.28 -4.64 0.94
C LEU A 93 -8.05 -3.43 1.83
N ILE A 94 -8.95 -3.19 2.79
CA ILE A 94 -8.87 -2.01 3.66
C ILE A 94 -7.95 -2.19 4.86
N SER A 95 -7.46 -3.40 5.12
CA SER A 95 -6.54 -3.64 6.22
C SER A 95 -5.11 -3.21 5.88
N GLU A 96 -4.50 -2.57 6.87
CA GLU A 96 -3.10 -2.19 6.86
C GLU A 96 -2.38 -3.06 7.87
N ASN A 97 -1.31 -3.72 7.45
CA ASN A 97 -0.47 -4.50 8.34
C ASN A 97 0.81 -3.71 8.66
N ARG A 98 1.17 -3.65 9.94
CA ARG A 98 2.45 -3.10 10.41
C ARG A 98 3.03 -3.98 11.51
N SER A 99 4.26 -4.43 11.28
CA SER A 99 5.02 -5.19 12.27
C SER A 99 5.69 -4.27 13.29
N MET A 100 5.54 -4.57 14.57
CA MET A 100 6.22 -3.90 15.67
C MET A 100 7.60 -4.52 15.89
N SER A 101 8.66 -3.70 15.90
CA SER A 101 10.03 -4.19 16.07
C SER A 101 10.43 -4.46 17.52
N LYS A 102 9.69 -3.89 18.47
CA LYS A 102 9.88 -3.96 19.91
C LYS A 102 8.60 -4.45 20.59
N THR A 103 8.66 -4.79 21.88
CA THR A 103 7.46 -5.13 22.65
C THR A 103 6.62 -3.88 22.94
N LEU A 104 5.35 -4.05 23.31
CA LEU A 104 4.47 -2.93 23.60
C LEU A 104 4.98 -2.07 24.77
N GLU A 105 5.58 -2.70 25.79
CA GLU A 105 6.15 -2.03 26.96
C GLU A 105 7.31 -1.09 26.58
N GLU A 106 8.19 -1.53 25.69
CA GLU A 106 9.35 -0.76 25.23
C GLU A 106 8.98 0.53 24.47
N TYR A 107 7.76 0.62 23.93
CA TYR A 107 7.27 1.84 23.28
C TYR A 107 6.74 2.89 24.27
N GLY A 108 6.46 2.51 25.52
CA GLY A 108 6.03 3.43 26.58
C GLY A 108 4.82 4.30 26.19
N SER A 109 5.00 5.62 26.24
CA SER A 109 3.95 6.62 25.96
C SER A 109 3.87 7.09 24.51
N GLN A 110 4.62 6.47 23.59
CA GLN A 110 4.57 6.84 22.18
C GLN A 110 3.18 6.55 21.58
N LYS A 111 2.84 7.31 20.53
CA LYS A 111 1.57 7.17 19.82
C LYS A 111 1.82 6.73 18.38
N SER A 112 1.22 5.63 17.99
CA SER A 112 1.13 5.15 16.61
C SER A 112 -0.09 4.26 16.45
N THR A 113 -0.52 4.03 15.21
CA THR A 113 -1.62 3.10 14.90
C THR A 113 -1.35 1.71 15.47
N SER A 114 -0.14 1.18 15.25
CA SER A 114 0.27 -0.14 15.76
C SER A 114 0.24 -0.23 17.29
N ILE A 115 0.70 0.80 18.02
CA ILE A 115 0.66 0.81 19.50
C ILE A 115 -0.79 0.75 20.00
N THR A 116 -1.69 1.53 19.38
CA THR A 116 -3.11 1.51 19.75
C THR A 116 -3.76 0.17 19.42
N THR A 117 -3.46 -0.43 18.27
CA THR A 117 -3.95 -1.77 17.92
C THR A 117 -3.45 -2.83 18.89
N ALA A 118 -2.16 -2.84 19.23
CA ALA A 118 -1.59 -3.78 20.19
C ALA A 118 -2.24 -3.68 21.58
N LYS A 119 -2.49 -2.46 22.07
CA LYS A 119 -3.23 -2.25 23.34
C LYS A 119 -4.62 -2.86 23.28
N ARG A 120 -5.36 -2.60 22.20
CA ARG A 120 -6.71 -3.17 22.01
C ARG A 120 -6.69 -4.69 21.90
N LEU A 121 -5.69 -5.26 21.24
CA LEU A 121 -5.50 -6.72 21.17
C LEU A 121 -5.22 -7.31 22.55
N ALA A 122 -4.39 -6.66 23.37
CA ALA A 122 -4.14 -7.08 24.74
C ALA A 122 -5.41 -6.98 25.61
N ASP A 123 -6.16 -5.90 25.50
CA ASP A 123 -7.40 -5.69 26.25
C ASP A 123 -8.49 -6.71 25.85
N PHE A 124 -8.54 -7.09 24.57
CA PHE A 124 -9.57 -7.96 24.02
C PHE A 124 -9.24 -9.46 24.13
N LEU A 125 -8.00 -9.84 23.81
CA LEU A 125 -7.56 -11.25 23.72
C LEU A 125 -6.66 -11.67 24.89
N GLY A 126 -6.15 -10.72 25.68
CA GLY A 126 -5.27 -10.95 26.83
C GLY A 126 -3.83 -10.50 26.60
N GLU A 127 -3.13 -10.18 27.70
CA GLU A 127 -1.78 -9.62 27.69
C GLU A 127 -0.73 -10.51 27.03
N GLN A 128 -0.95 -11.83 26.94
CA GLN A 128 -0.04 -12.75 26.27
C GLN A 128 0.18 -12.41 24.78
N MET A 129 -0.75 -11.69 24.14
CA MET A 129 -0.64 -11.31 22.73
C MET A 129 0.45 -10.27 22.44
N VAL A 130 0.93 -9.54 23.46
CA VAL A 130 1.86 -8.41 23.31
C VAL A 130 3.21 -8.61 24.02
N LYS A 131 3.46 -9.82 24.54
CA LYS A 131 4.70 -10.15 25.27
C LYS A 131 5.91 -10.24 24.35
N ASP A 132 5.71 -10.77 23.15
CA ASP A 132 6.78 -10.97 22.19
C ASP A 132 6.92 -9.78 21.23
N LYS A 133 8.14 -9.53 20.79
CA LYS A 133 8.43 -8.61 19.68
C LYS A 133 7.97 -9.19 18.35
N GLY A 134 7.73 -8.33 17.36
CA GLY A 134 7.33 -8.77 16.02
C GLY A 134 5.82 -8.91 15.82
N LEU A 135 5.01 -8.43 16.76
CA LEU A 135 3.55 -8.42 16.63
C LEU A 135 3.13 -7.69 15.35
N ASN A 136 2.30 -8.34 14.54
CA ASN A 136 1.69 -7.75 13.35
C ASN A 136 0.36 -7.13 13.75
N CYS A 137 0.32 -5.80 13.73
CA CYS A 137 -0.85 -4.99 14.01
C CYS A 137 -1.54 -4.55 12.73
#